data_AF-A0A4Q9QAY8-F1
#
_entry.id   AF-A0A4Q9QAY8-F1
#
_cell.length_a   1.000
_cell.length_b   1.000
_cell.length_c   1.000
_cell.angle_alpha   90.00
_cell.angle_beta   90.00
_cell.angle_gamma   90.00
#
_symmetry.space_group_name_H-M   'P 1'
#
loop_
_entity.id
_entity.type
_entity.pdbx_description
1 polymer ?
#
loop_
_entity_poly.entity_id
_entity_poly.type
_entity_poly.pdbx_seq_one_letter_code
_entity_poly.pdbx_strand_id
1 'polypeptide(L)'
;MAATLGLISALLAIQGASASFSLATTFPNISACASEPITYSCENTTVIENTCCSPTPGGLVLQTQFWDTYTGFEKQGQLLPKNSWTIHGLWPDNCDGSYEQYCDLSRQYDPTPSPLVLPDGTPVPPYTGPGVDTFVAEFGRGDLLDFMKKYWVSQGSPNSGFWGHEFSKHATCTSTFDVACYGPDYKKHQDVVDFFDAVVRAFKNYPTFNILAASGILPSNKTTYSLSQLQGALKAQTGAVPYLGCGSNGTVLQEVWYFHHVLGTEQFGHFKTVDSTTKSSCSPTAGIHYFERTPTSERDVRLLP
;
A
#
# COMPACT_ATOMS: atom_id res chain seq x y z
N MET A 1 47.25 24.79 -63.60
CA MET A 1 45.92 25.19 -63.09
C MET A 1 45.45 24.09 -62.15
N ALA A 2 45.47 24.35 -60.84
CA ALA A 2 45.08 23.39 -59.82
C ALA A 2 43.55 23.40 -59.66
N ALA A 3 42.91 22.24 -59.73
CA ALA A 3 41.48 22.07 -59.49
C ALA A 3 41.28 21.62 -58.04
N THR A 4 40.67 22.49 -57.23
CA THR A 4 40.23 22.19 -55.87
C THR A 4 38.90 21.45 -55.90
N LEU A 5 38.89 20.20 -55.45
CA LEU A 5 37.70 19.40 -55.17
C LEU A 5 37.18 19.78 -53.77
N GLY A 6 36.03 20.45 -53.71
CA GLY A 6 35.31 20.74 -52.47
C GLY A 6 34.51 19.53 -52.00
N LEU A 7 34.78 19.06 -50.79
CA LEU A 7 33.95 18.09 -50.05
C LEU A 7 32.73 18.82 -49.49
N ILE A 8 31.52 18.43 -49.93
CA ILE A 8 30.27 18.82 -49.29
C ILE A 8 29.88 17.69 -48.32
N SER A 9 30.13 17.89 -47.02
CA SER A 9 29.58 17.04 -45.97
C SER A 9 28.11 17.41 -45.74
N ALA A 10 27.21 16.49 -46.08
CA ALA A 10 25.81 16.58 -45.70
C ALA A 10 25.66 16.19 -44.21
N LEU A 11 25.39 17.16 -43.34
CA LEU A 11 24.95 16.90 -41.97
C LEU A 11 23.47 16.50 -42.00
N LEU A 12 23.17 15.23 -41.73
CA LEU A 12 21.82 14.81 -41.34
C LEU A 12 21.54 15.34 -39.93
N ALA A 13 20.64 16.31 -39.81
CA ALA A 13 20.06 16.70 -38.54
C ALA A 13 19.10 15.59 -38.08
N ILE A 14 19.53 14.77 -37.12
CA ILE A 14 18.63 13.90 -36.37
C ILE A 14 17.86 14.81 -35.42
N GLN A 15 16.63 15.18 -35.79
CA GLN A 15 15.68 15.74 -34.82
C GLN A 15 15.31 14.61 -33.86
N GLY A 16 16.01 14.54 -32.72
CA GLY A 16 15.55 13.78 -31.58
C GLY A 16 14.24 14.40 -31.10
N ALA A 17 13.12 13.73 -31.37
CA ALA A 17 11.88 14.04 -30.70
C ALA A 17 12.09 13.70 -29.22
N SER A 18 12.38 14.72 -28.42
CA SER A 18 12.30 14.62 -26.96
C SER A 18 10.83 14.39 -26.63
N ALA A 19 10.41 13.12 -26.55
CA ALA A 19 9.15 12.79 -25.92
C ALA A 19 9.28 13.22 -24.46
N SER A 20 8.70 14.38 -24.12
CA SER A 20 8.46 14.76 -22.74
C SER A 20 7.47 13.75 -22.17
N PHE A 21 7.97 12.67 -21.58
CA PHE A 21 7.18 11.76 -20.77
C PHE A 21 6.78 12.52 -19.50
N SER A 22 5.71 13.31 -19.57
CA SER A 22 5.03 13.73 -18.36
C SER A 22 4.39 12.49 -17.77
N LEU A 23 4.82 12.08 -16.57
CA LEU A 23 4.11 11.08 -15.79
C LEU A 23 2.66 11.56 -15.66
N ALA A 24 1.70 10.69 -15.94
CA ALA A 24 0.30 11.04 -15.74
C ALA A 24 0.08 11.22 -14.24
N THR A 25 -0.16 12.45 -13.80
CA THR A 25 -0.60 12.72 -12.44
C THR A 25 -2.08 12.38 -12.34
N THR A 26 -2.39 11.47 -11.43
CA THR A 26 -3.75 11.09 -11.06
C THR A 26 -4.05 11.70 -9.69
N PHE A 27 -5.21 12.34 -9.57
CA PHE A 27 -5.73 12.85 -8.31
C PHE A 27 -7.25 13.01 -8.38
N PRO A 28 -7.99 12.85 -7.26
CA PRO A 28 -9.39 13.23 -7.18
C PRO A 28 -9.53 14.77 -7.17
N ASN A 29 -10.75 15.29 -7.26
CA ASN A 29 -11.02 16.72 -7.21
C ASN A 29 -10.90 17.29 -5.78
N ILE A 30 -9.67 17.34 -5.25
CA ILE A 30 -9.37 17.80 -3.89
C ILE A 30 -9.72 19.29 -3.70
N SER A 31 -9.80 20.07 -4.79
CA SER A 31 -10.21 21.47 -4.71
C SER A 31 -11.63 21.64 -4.18
N ALA A 32 -12.49 20.63 -4.36
CA ALA A 32 -13.82 20.59 -3.76
C ALA A 32 -13.79 20.51 -2.23
N CYS A 33 -12.65 20.13 -1.64
CA CYS A 33 -12.46 19.99 -0.19
C CYS A 33 -11.95 21.27 0.49
N ALA A 34 -11.63 22.32 -0.27
CA ALA A 34 -10.96 23.51 0.25
C ALA A 34 -11.81 24.30 1.29
N SER A 35 -13.14 24.18 1.22
CA SER A 35 -14.07 24.81 2.15
C SER A 35 -14.60 23.87 3.23
N GLU A 36 -14.16 22.61 3.23
CA GLU A 36 -14.63 21.62 4.20
C GLU A 36 -14.02 21.87 5.58
N PRO A 37 -14.74 21.52 6.67
CA PRO A 37 -14.20 21.61 8.02
C PRO A 37 -12.91 20.78 8.17
N ILE A 38 -11.93 21.35 8.88
CA ILE A 38 -10.68 20.67 9.22
C ILE A 38 -10.95 19.74 10.41
N THR A 39 -11.46 18.55 10.12
CA THR A 39 -11.69 17.49 11.10
C THR A 39 -11.05 16.18 10.64
N TYR A 40 -10.52 15.43 11.60
CA TYR A 40 -10.14 14.06 11.35
C TYR A 40 -11.39 13.18 11.19
N SER A 41 -11.30 12.17 10.34
CA SER A 41 -12.25 11.05 10.29
C SER A 41 -12.38 10.41 11.68
N CYS A 42 -13.54 9.84 11.99
CA CYS A 42 -13.87 9.28 13.32
C CYS A 42 -13.84 10.25 14.52
N GLU A 43 -13.43 11.51 14.32
CA GLU A 43 -13.50 12.58 15.33
C GLU A 43 -14.62 13.58 15.02
N ASN A 44 -15.14 13.56 13.80
CA ASN A 44 -16.29 14.37 13.41
C ASN A 44 -17.58 13.87 14.09
N THR A 45 -18.29 14.77 14.76
CA THR A 45 -19.57 14.51 15.42
C THR A 45 -20.77 14.97 14.59
N THR A 46 -20.52 15.56 13.42
CA THR A 46 -21.52 16.01 12.46
C THR A 46 -21.51 15.14 11.21
N VAL A 47 -22.62 15.15 10.47
CA VAL A 47 -22.73 14.41 9.20
C VAL A 47 -21.73 14.98 8.20
N ILE A 48 -20.97 14.10 7.55
CA ILE A 48 -20.07 14.45 6.46
C ILE A 48 -20.90 14.49 5.18
N GLU A 49 -21.25 15.69 4.73
CA GLU A 49 -22.02 15.89 3.49
C GLU A 49 -21.19 15.56 2.25
N ASN A 50 -19.92 15.97 2.25
CA ASN A 50 -18.99 15.74 1.14
C ASN A 50 -18.04 14.58 1.46
N THR A 51 -18.49 13.36 1.17
CA THR A 51 -17.74 12.13 1.45
C THR A 51 -16.47 11.98 0.60
N CYS A 52 -16.27 12.80 -0.44
CA CYS A 52 -15.02 12.85 -1.18
C CYS A 52 -13.87 13.51 -0.41
N CYS A 53 -14.16 14.16 0.71
CA CYS A 53 -13.19 14.96 1.46
C CYS A 53 -12.82 14.38 2.83
N SER A 54 -13.43 13.24 3.19
CA SER A 54 -13.10 12.48 4.39
C SER A 54 -13.52 11.02 4.16
N PRO A 55 -12.68 10.03 4.51
CA PRO A 55 -13.08 8.61 4.43
C PRO A 55 -14.37 8.35 5.21
N THR A 56 -15.43 7.94 4.52
CA THR A 56 -16.75 7.67 5.12
C THR A 56 -17.59 6.73 4.25
N PRO A 57 -18.02 5.54 4.75
CA PRO A 57 -17.53 4.85 5.95
C PRO A 57 -16.03 4.53 5.84
N GLY A 58 -15.44 3.90 6.85
CA GLY A 58 -14.02 3.54 6.77
C GLY A 58 -13.04 4.59 7.32
N GLY A 59 -13.49 5.41 8.26
CA GLY A 59 -12.71 6.52 8.82
C GLY A 59 -11.50 6.12 9.65
N LEU A 60 -11.41 4.86 10.10
CA LEU A 60 -10.25 4.33 10.81
C LEU A 60 -9.34 3.63 9.80
N VAL A 61 -8.33 4.32 9.30
CA VAL A 61 -7.51 3.83 8.19
C VAL A 61 -6.28 3.10 8.72
N LEU A 62 -6.08 1.85 8.30
CA LEU A 62 -4.98 1.00 8.71
C LEU A 62 -3.93 0.92 7.61
N GLN A 63 -2.66 1.24 7.91
CA GLN A 63 -1.53 0.88 7.06
C GLN A 63 -0.96 -0.44 7.59
N THR A 64 -1.06 -1.50 6.78
CA THR A 64 -0.71 -2.87 7.20
C THR A 64 0.54 -3.37 6.48
N GLN A 65 1.36 -4.14 7.20
CA GLN A 65 2.65 -4.63 6.68
C GLN A 65 2.90 -6.09 7.07
N PHE A 66 3.65 -6.78 6.22
CA PHE A 66 4.13 -8.14 6.43
C PHE A 66 5.62 -8.19 6.78
N TRP A 67 5.95 -9.17 7.62
CA TRP A 67 7.28 -9.73 7.74
C TRP A 67 7.29 -11.19 7.30
N ASP A 68 7.53 -11.41 6.02
CA ASP A 68 7.74 -12.73 5.47
C ASP A 68 9.23 -13.11 5.47
N THR A 69 9.50 -14.40 5.63
CA THR A 69 10.86 -14.96 5.53
C THR A 69 11.16 -15.59 4.17
N TYR A 70 10.13 -15.81 3.35
CA TYR A 70 10.18 -16.32 1.99
C TYR A 70 8.88 -15.94 1.24
N THR A 71 8.91 -16.00 -0.09
CA THR A 71 7.75 -15.65 -0.95
C THR A 71 7.05 -16.88 -1.49
N GLY A 72 7.73 -18.02 -1.63
CA GLY A 72 7.20 -19.20 -2.34
C GLY A 72 7.11 -19.00 -3.86
N PHE A 73 7.57 -17.85 -4.36
CA PHE A 73 7.61 -17.44 -5.76
C PHE A 73 9.04 -17.00 -6.17
N GLU A 74 10.06 -17.44 -5.43
CA GLU A 74 11.46 -17.09 -5.69
C GLU A 74 11.92 -17.56 -7.08
N LYS A 75 11.41 -18.71 -7.56
CA LYS A 75 11.71 -19.24 -8.90
C LYS A 75 11.22 -18.30 -10.01
N GLN A 76 10.23 -17.46 -9.72
CA GLN A 76 9.67 -16.44 -10.61
C GLN A 76 10.34 -15.07 -10.40
N GLY A 77 11.36 -14.98 -9.54
CA GLY A 77 12.10 -13.74 -9.25
C GLY A 77 11.38 -12.79 -8.27
N GLN A 78 10.29 -13.24 -7.63
CA GLN A 78 9.61 -12.49 -6.60
C GLN A 78 10.39 -12.62 -5.28
N LEU A 79 11.11 -11.56 -4.92
CA LEU A 79 12.01 -11.51 -3.78
C LEU A 79 11.65 -10.34 -2.86
N LEU A 80 11.93 -10.53 -1.57
CA LEU A 80 11.64 -9.56 -0.53
C LEU A 80 12.76 -8.50 -0.41
N PRO A 81 12.45 -7.25 -0.03
CA PRO A 81 13.43 -6.18 0.07
C PRO A 81 14.26 -6.29 1.36
N LYS A 82 15.59 -6.44 1.26
CA LYS A 82 16.47 -6.45 2.44
C LYS A 82 16.20 -5.25 3.35
N ASN A 83 16.26 -5.47 4.66
CA ASN A 83 16.11 -4.43 5.69
C ASN A 83 14.81 -3.63 5.58
N SER A 84 13.72 -4.28 5.17
CA SER A 84 12.42 -3.64 5.01
C SER A 84 11.30 -4.64 5.18
N TRP A 85 10.26 -4.23 5.91
CA TRP A 85 8.96 -4.90 5.89
C TRP A 85 8.29 -4.65 4.53
N THR A 86 7.31 -5.47 4.17
CA THR A 86 6.54 -5.31 2.91
C THR A 86 5.14 -4.81 3.19
N ILE A 87 4.54 -4.15 2.21
CA ILE A 87 3.14 -3.72 2.25
C ILE A 87 2.24 -4.95 2.27
N HIS A 88 1.27 -4.96 3.18
CA HIS A 88 0.08 -5.80 3.09
C HIS A 88 -1.01 -4.99 2.38
N GLY A 89 -1.42 -3.85 2.94
CA GLY A 89 -2.41 -2.97 2.32
C GLY A 89 -2.65 -1.65 3.04
N LEU A 90 -3.77 -1.02 2.66
CA LEU A 90 -4.36 0.17 3.29
C LEU A 90 -5.86 -0.08 3.46
N TRP A 91 -6.33 -0.23 4.69
CA TRP A 91 -7.68 -0.73 4.96
C TRP A 91 -8.55 0.31 5.65
N PRO A 92 -9.78 0.54 5.17
CA PRO A 92 -10.70 1.47 5.80
C PRO A 92 -11.64 0.74 6.76
N ASP A 93 -11.30 0.71 8.05
CA ASP A 93 -12.17 0.19 9.10
C ASP A 93 -13.20 1.26 9.51
N ASN A 94 -14.36 0.81 9.97
CA ASN A 94 -15.32 1.65 10.65
C ASN A 94 -14.73 2.19 11.96
N CYS A 95 -15.25 3.32 12.44
CA CYS A 95 -14.73 3.98 13.64
C CYS A 95 -14.88 3.16 14.93
N ASP A 96 -15.71 2.13 14.92
CA ASP A 96 -15.85 1.18 16.03
C ASP A 96 -14.90 -0.04 15.93
N GLY A 97 -14.08 -0.10 14.88
CA GLY A 97 -13.16 -1.21 14.59
C GLY A 97 -13.80 -2.41 13.87
N SER A 98 -15.08 -2.33 13.51
CA SER A 98 -15.65 -3.22 12.49
C SER A 98 -15.15 -2.81 11.09
N TYR A 99 -15.42 -3.62 10.07
CA TYR A 99 -14.99 -3.30 8.71
C TYR A 99 -15.98 -3.86 7.68
N GLU A 100 -16.00 -3.22 6.52
CA GLU A 100 -16.71 -3.69 5.34
C GLU A 100 -15.73 -4.34 4.35
N GLN A 101 -16.25 -5.07 3.38
CA GLN A 101 -15.42 -5.72 2.35
C GLN A 101 -16.17 -5.88 1.03
N TYR A 102 -15.47 -5.67 -0.09
CA TYR A 102 -16.01 -5.78 -1.46
C TYR A 102 -17.28 -4.92 -1.67
N CYS A 103 -17.23 -3.64 -1.27
CA CYS A 103 -18.39 -2.76 -1.23
C CYS A 103 -18.86 -2.26 -2.61
N ASP A 104 -18.02 -2.40 -3.65
CA ASP A 104 -18.39 -2.10 -5.04
C ASP A 104 -17.88 -3.18 -6.00
N LEU A 105 -18.74 -4.14 -6.31
CA LEU A 105 -18.43 -5.24 -7.24
C LEU A 105 -18.28 -4.80 -8.70
N SER A 106 -18.70 -3.58 -9.07
CA SER A 106 -18.50 -3.05 -10.43
C SER A 106 -17.05 -2.60 -10.67
N ARG A 107 -16.28 -2.37 -9.60
CA ARG A 107 -14.86 -2.00 -9.60
C ARG A 107 -13.96 -3.08 -8.98
N GLN A 108 -14.43 -4.33 -8.99
CA GLN A 108 -13.69 -5.47 -8.45
C GLN A 108 -12.73 -6.05 -9.51
N TYR A 109 -11.50 -6.35 -9.08
CA TYR A 109 -10.39 -6.87 -9.90
C TYR A 109 -9.66 -8.07 -9.26
N ASP A 110 -10.25 -8.69 -8.24
CA ASP A 110 -9.65 -9.80 -7.50
C ASP A 110 -9.95 -11.15 -8.18
N PRO A 111 -8.92 -11.87 -8.68
CA PRO A 111 -9.12 -13.15 -9.35
C PRO A 111 -9.42 -14.31 -8.39
N THR A 112 -9.18 -14.14 -7.08
CA THR A 112 -9.40 -15.16 -6.05
C THR A 112 -10.06 -14.55 -4.81
N PRO A 113 -11.34 -14.13 -4.91
CA PRO A 113 -12.02 -13.46 -3.82
C PRO A 113 -12.09 -14.28 -2.53
N SER A 114 -11.82 -13.60 -1.41
CA SER A 114 -11.91 -14.18 -0.07
C SER A 114 -12.54 -13.15 0.89
N PRO A 115 -13.82 -13.35 1.29
CA PRO A 115 -14.66 -14.53 1.03
C PRO A 115 -15.28 -14.56 -0.39
N LEU A 116 -15.77 -15.73 -0.82
CA LEU A 116 -16.55 -15.90 -2.06
C LEU A 116 -18.02 -15.46 -1.94
N VAL A 117 -18.52 -15.33 -0.70
CA VAL A 117 -19.87 -14.88 -0.37
C VAL A 117 -19.78 -13.97 0.84
N LEU A 118 -20.36 -12.77 0.73
CA LEU A 118 -20.41 -11.80 1.81
C LEU A 118 -21.39 -12.22 2.92
N PRO A 119 -21.31 -11.62 4.13
CA PRO A 119 -22.21 -11.96 5.24
C PRO A 119 -23.71 -11.81 4.93
N ASP A 120 -24.07 -10.93 4.00
CA ASP A 120 -25.45 -10.70 3.53
C ASP A 120 -25.91 -11.71 2.46
N GLY A 121 -25.04 -12.64 2.06
CA GLY A 121 -25.30 -13.64 1.02
C GLY A 121 -24.91 -13.20 -0.40
N THR A 122 -24.38 -11.99 -0.59
CA THR A 122 -23.96 -11.49 -1.90
C THR A 122 -22.74 -12.26 -2.41
N PRO A 123 -22.79 -12.91 -3.58
CA PRO A 123 -21.62 -13.58 -4.17
C PRO A 123 -20.57 -12.57 -4.65
N VAL A 124 -19.30 -12.88 -4.43
CA VAL A 124 -18.16 -12.11 -4.97
C VAL A 124 -17.54 -12.92 -6.12
N PRO A 125 -17.89 -12.63 -7.38
CA PRO A 125 -17.41 -13.40 -8.51
C PRO A 125 -15.90 -13.20 -8.73
N PRO A 126 -15.13 -14.26 -9.06
CA PRO A 126 -13.74 -14.12 -9.47
C PRO A 126 -13.58 -13.24 -10.71
N TYR A 127 -12.63 -12.30 -10.65
CA TYR A 127 -12.27 -11.48 -11.79
C TYR A 127 -11.48 -12.27 -12.84
N THR A 128 -11.79 -12.06 -14.12
CA THR A 128 -11.16 -12.77 -15.25
C THR A 128 -10.50 -11.84 -16.27
N GLY A 129 -10.49 -10.54 -16.01
CA GLY A 129 -9.86 -9.56 -16.89
C GLY A 129 -8.35 -9.38 -16.62
N PRO A 130 -7.74 -8.35 -17.24
CA PRO A 130 -6.32 -8.05 -17.05
C PRO A 130 -6.02 -7.57 -15.63
N GLY A 131 -4.86 -7.95 -15.10
CA GLY A 131 -4.44 -7.57 -13.74
C GLY A 131 -4.29 -6.06 -13.55
N VAL A 132 -4.43 -5.59 -12.32
CA VAL A 132 -4.34 -4.17 -11.96
C VAL A 132 -2.99 -3.53 -12.31
N ASP A 133 -1.93 -4.34 -12.45
CA ASP A 133 -0.62 -3.92 -12.94
C ASP A 133 -0.65 -3.39 -14.37
N THR A 134 -1.56 -3.88 -15.20
CA THR A 134 -1.79 -3.36 -16.56
C THR A 134 -2.38 -1.96 -16.52
N PHE A 135 -3.29 -1.68 -15.57
CA PHE A 135 -3.91 -0.36 -15.42
C PHE A 135 -2.87 0.68 -15.01
N VAL A 136 -2.01 0.34 -14.04
CA VAL A 136 -0.89 1.21 -13.63
C VAL A 136 0.06 1.49 -14.80
N ALA A 137 0.34 0.47 -15.63
CA ALA A 137 1.18 0.63 -16.81
C ALA A 137 0.54 1.52 -17.90
N GLU A 138 -0.78 1.43 -18.11
CA GLU A 138 -1.52 2.27 -19.07
C GLU A 138 -1.49 3.76 -18.70
N PHE A 139 -1.41 4.09 -17.41
CA PHE A 139 -1.18 5.46 -16.92
C PHE A 139 0.30 5.90 -17.01
N GLY A 140 1.19 5.05 -17.53
CA GLY A 140 2.62 5.35 -17.64
C GLY A 140 3.33 5.38 -16.28
N ARG A 141 2.73 4.82 -15.22
CA ARG A 141 3.26 4.82 -13.85
C ARG A 141 4.20 3.64 -13.58
N GLY A 142 5.21 3.51 -14.43
CA GLY A 142 6.26 2.48 -14.29
C GLY A 142 7.03 2.61 -12.97
N ASP A 143 7.20 3.84 -12.47
CA ASP A 143 7.80 4.14 -11.16
C ASP A 143 7.03 3.49 -10.00
N LEU A 144 5.69 3.62 -10.02
CA LEU A 144 4.81 3.03 -9.02
C LEU A 144 4.84 1.51 -9.10
N LEU A 145 4.73 0.96 -10.31
CA LEU A 145 4.75 -0.48 -10.54
C LEU A 145 6.08 -1.11 -10.08
N ASP A 146 7.21 -0.45 -10.33
CA ASP A 146 8.52 -0.90 -9.87
C ASP A 146 8.65 -0.85 -8.35
N PHE A 147 8.07 0.18 -7.71
CA PHE A 147 8.01 0.24 -6.25
C PHE A 147 7.15 -0.89 -5.67
N MET A 148 5.95 -1.10 -6.21
CA MET A 148 5.05 -2.18 -5.77
C MET A 148 5.70 -3.55 -5.94
N LYS A 149 6.36 -3.83 -7.07
CA LYS A 149 7.12 -5.09 -7.28
C LYS A 149 8.22 -5.30 -6.25
N LYS A 150 8.78 -4.22 -5.68
CA LYS A 150 9.86 -4.27 -4.68
C LYS A 150 9.33 -4.44 -3.25
N TYR A 151 8.25 -3.75 -2.92
CA TYR A 151 7.81 -3.58 -1.52
C TYR A 151 6.41 -4.12 -1.23
N TRP A 152 5.60 -4.45 -2.23
CA TRP A 152 4.26 -5.02 -2.06
C TRP A 152 4.21 -6.43 -2.66
N VAL A 153 4.82 -7.35 -1.95
CA VAL A 153 5.15 -8.68 -2.44
C VAL A 153 4.17 -9.70 -1.86
N SER A 154 3.53 -10.48 -2.73
CA SER A 154 2.63 -11.56 -2.33
C SER A 154 3.40 -12.80 -1.85
N GLN A 155 2.74 -13.62 -1.04
CA GLN A 155 3.22 -14.93 -0.63
C GLN A 155 2.43 -16.04 -1.33
N GLY A 156 3.13 -16.97 -1.98
CA GLY A 156 2.56 -18.14 -2.63
C GLY A 156 1.76 -17.85 -3.90
N SER A 157 1.72 -16.59 -4.37
CA SER A 157 0.97 -16.20 -5.57
C SER A 157 1.60 -15.02 -6.31
N PRO A 158 1.21 -14.74 -7.57
CA PRO A 158 1.64 -13.55 -8.29
C PRO A 158 1.15 -12.27 -7.62
N ASN A 159 2.03 -11.27 -7.53
CA ASN A 159 1.70 -9.96 -6.99
C ASN A 159 0.43 -9.31 -7.55
N SER A 160 0.16 -9.44 -8.86
CA SER A 160 -0.98 -8.77 -9.50
C SER A 160 -2.34 -9.23 -8.98
N GLY A 161 -2.47 -10.51 -8.64
CA GLY A 161 -3.69 -11.03 -8.01
C GLY A 161 -3.87 -10.47 -6.61
N PHE A 162 -2.79 -10.41 -5.84
CA PHE A 162 -2.80 -9.82 -4.50
C PHE A 162 -3.13 -8.32 -4.51
N TRP A 163 -2.56 -7.54 -5.43
CA TRP A 163 -2.92 -6.12 -5.59
C TRP A 163 -4.38 -5.93 -6.00
N GLY A 164 -4.89 -6.84 -6.85
CA GLY A 164 -6.31 -6.89 -7.20
C GLY A 164 -7.20 -7.14 -5.98
N HIS A 165 -6.81 -8.08 -5.10
CA HIS A 165 -7.46 -8.35 -3.82
C HIS A 165 -7.53 -7.10 -2.94
N GLU A 166 -6.38 -6.45 -2.70
CA GLU A 166 -6.28 -5.31 -1.80
C GLU A 166 -7.16 -4.14 -2.26
N PHE A 167 -7.15 -3.81 -3.56
CA PHE A 167 -8.05 -2.77 -4.08
C PHE A 167 -9.51 -3.20 -3.95
N SER A 168 -9.85 -4.39 -4.45
CA SER A 168 -11.22 -4.86 -4.53
C SER A 168 -11.90 -4.97 -3.19
N LYS A 169 -11.19 -5.49 -2.21
CA LYS A 169 -11.72 -5.80 -0.90
C LYS A 169 -11.79 -4.55 -0.02
N HIS A 170 -10.78 -3.68 -0.09
CA HIS A 170 -10.60 -2.59 0.86
C HIS A 170 -10.88 -1.22 0.23
N ALA A 171 -10.26 -0.88 -0.90
CA ALA A 171 -10.41 0.45 -1.51
C ALA A 171 -11.84 0.76 -1.96
N THR A 172 -12.61 -0.28 -2.33
CA THR A 172 -14.03 -0.12 -2.70
C THR A 172 -14.93 0.25 -1.52
N CYS A 173 -14.45 0.14 -0.28
CA CYS A 173 -15.20 0.36 0.96
C CYS A 173 -14.94 1.70 1.63
N THR A 174 -14.27 2.63 0.96
CA THR A 174 -14.09 4.01 1.42
C THR A 174 -14.40 4.99 0.31
N SER A 175 -15.03 6.10 0.67
CA SER A 175 -15.61 7.06 -0.26
C SER A 175 -14.60 7.87 -1.06
N THR A 176 -13.40 8.11 -0.54
CA THR A 176 -12.46 9.04 -1.18
C THR A 176 -11.85 8.49 -2.47
N PHE A 177 -11.95 7.17 -2.69
CA PHE A 177 -11.61 6.51 -3.96
C PHE A 177 -12.81 6.34 -4.90
N ASP A 178 -14.00 6.82 -4.54
CA ASP A 178 -15.15 6.72 -5.43
C ASP A 178 -14.94 7.52 -6.71
N VAL A 179 -15.35 6.93 -7.83
CA VAL A 179 -15.22 7.54 -9.16
C VAL A 179 -15.89 8.92 -9.22
N ALA A 180 -16.97 9.12 -8.46
CA ALA A 180 -17.65 10.40 -8.33
C ALA A 180 -16.74 11.54 -7.84
N CYS A 181 -15.70 11.22 -7.05
CA CYS A 181 -14.76 12.19 -6.51
C CYS A 181 -13.75 12.70 -7.53
N TYR A 182 -13.65 12.08 -8.71
CA TYR A 182 -12.75 12.47 -9.79
C TYR A 182 -13.39 13.46 -10.78
N GLY A 183 -14.71 13.65 -10.71
CA GLY A 183 -15.43 14.56 -11.59
C GLY A 183 -15.55 14.09 -13.04
N PRO A 184 -15.92 14.98 -13.97
CA PRO A 184 -16.28 14.63 -15.35
C PRO A 184 -15.11 14.13 -16.20
N ASP A 185 -13.87 14.44 -15.81
CA ASP A 185 -12.66 14.09 -16.54
C ASP A 185 -12.03 12.76 -16.07
N TYR A 186 -12.75 11.99 -15.24
CA TYR A 186 -12.30 10.69 -14.77
C TYR A 186 -11.91 9.79 -15.94
N LYS A 187 -10.70 9.23 -15.85
CA LYS A 187 -10.25 8.16 -16.73
C LYS A 187 -10.40 6.83 -16.01
N LYS A 188 -10.93 5.83 -16.71
CA LYS A 188 -11.10 4.48 -16.16
C LYS A 188 -9.80 4.00 -15.49
N HIS A 189 -9.93 3.52 -14.25
CA HIS A 189 -8.85 3.06 -13.35
C HIS A 189 -7.96 4.15 -12.72
N GLN A 190 -8.31 5.43 -12.86
CA GLN A 190 -7.58 6.50 -12.17
C GLN A 190 -7.60 6.33 -10.64
N ASP A 191 -8.74 5.89 -10.10
CA ASP A 191 -8.95 5.54 -8.69
C ASP A 191 -8.08 4.38 -8.22
N VAL A 192 -7.87 3.39 -9.09
CA VAL A 192 -7.01 2.24 -8.83
C VAL A 192 -5.54 2.67 -8.71
N VAL A 193 -5.07 3.52 -9.63
CA VAL A 193 -3.70 4.05 -9.57
C VAL A 193 -3.50 4.90 -8.32
N ASP A 194 -4.46 5.76 -7.99
CA ASP A 194 -4.40 6.62 -6.80
C ASP A 194 -4.45 5.83 -5.49
N PHE A 195 -5.18 4.71 -5.42
CA PHE A 195 -5.13 3.81 -4.28
C PHE A 195 -3.72 3.25 -4.05
N PHE A 196 -3.08 2.72 -5.08
CA PHE A 196 -1.74 2.17 -4.94
C PHE A 196 -0.71 3.24 -4.56
N ASP A 197 -0.83 4.45 -5.12
CA ASP A 197 0.00 5.59 -4.70
C ASP A 197 -0.25 5.97 -3.23
N ALA A 198 -1.51 5.98 -2.79
CA ALA A 198 -1.87 6.26 -1.40
C ALA A 198 -1.27 5.24 -0.43
N VAL A 199 -1.36 3.94 -0.76
CA VAL A 199 -0.76 2.87 0.05
C VAL A 199 0.75 3.04 0.13
N VAL A 200 1.42 3.34 -0.99
CA VAL A 200 2.87 3.57 -1.03
C VAL A 200 3.26 4.81 -0.22
N ARG A 201 2.49 5.90 -0.29
CA ARG A 201 2.70 7.11 0.52
C ARG A 201 2.55 6.81 2.00
N ALA A 202 1.49 6.12 2.40
CA ALA A 202 1.27 5.72 3.79
C ALA A 202 2.40 4.81 4.30
N PHE A 203 2.77 3.77 3.55
CA PHE A 203 3.84 2.83 3.92
C PHE A 203 5.18 3.53 4.19
N LYS A 204 5.53 4.54 3.40
CA LYS A 204 6.78 5.30 3.57
C LYS A 204 6.85 6.06 4.91
N ASN A 205 5.72 6.39 5.52
CA ASN A 205 5.68 7.03 6.84
C ASN A 205 6.00 6.06 7.99
N TYR A 206 5.94 4.74 7.75
CA TYR A 206 6.11 3.70 8.77
C TYR A 206 7.22 2.71 8.41
N PRO A 207 8.51 3.13 8.47
CA PRO A 207 9.64 2.26 8.15
C PRO A 207 9.93 1.28 9.31
N THR A 208 9.05 0.30 9.51
CA THR A 208 9.04 -0.65 10.64
C THR A 208 10.40 -1.27 10.93
N PHE A 209 11.11 -1.74 9.91
CA PHE A 209 12.46 -2.32 10.08
C PHE A 209 13.40 -1.33 10.76
N ASN A 210 13.46 -0.09 10.27
CA ASN A 210 14.37 0.94 10.78
C ASN A 210 14.02 1.33 12.22
N ILE A 211 12.72 1.41 12.54
CA ILE A 211 12.24 1.74 13.89
C ILE A 211 12.67 0.65 14.89
N LEU A 212 12.45 -0.62 14.54
CA LEU A 212 12.86 -1.76 15.36
C LEU A 212 14.40 -1.81 15.49
N ALA A 213 15.11 -1.67 14.38
CA ALA A 213 16.57 -1.69 14.34
C ALA A 213 17.20 -0.58 15.20
N ALA A 214 16.62 0.62 15.21
CA ALA A 214 17.07 1.73 16.06
C ALA A 214 16.95 1.41 17.56
N SER A 215 16.09 0.46 17.93
CA SER A 215 15.94 -0.05 19.30
C SER A 215 16.73 -1.35 19.56
N GLY A 216 17.62 -1.74 18.64
CA GLY A 216 18.39 -2.99 18.74
C GLY A 216 17.58 -4.25 18.47
N ILE A 217 16.38 -4.12 17.90
CA ILE A 217 15.51 -5.24 17.53
C ILE A 217 15.77 -5.55 16.05
N LEU A 218 16.43 -6.66 15.78
CA LEU A 218 16.81 -7.11 14.44
C LEU A 218 16.29 -8.52 14.18
N PRO A 219 16.07 -8.89 12.92
CA PRO A 219 15.79 -10.28 12.58
C PRO A 219 16.90 -11.21 13.09
N SER A 220 16.54 -12.34 13.68
CA SER A 220 17.46 -13.29 14.27
C SER A 220 16.84 -14.68 14.38
N ASN A 221 17.62 -15.70 14.05
CA ASN A 221 17.25 -17.10 14.26
C ASN A 221 17.50 -17.61 15.70
N LYS A 222 18.04 -16.75 16.59
CA LYS A 222 18.47 -17.15 17.94
C LYS A 222 17.83 -16.36 19.06
N THR A 223 17.50 -15.09 18.81
CA THR A 223 16.96 -14.19 19.84
C THR A 223 15.46 -14.04 19.68
N THR A 224 14.79 -13.85 20.81
CA THR A 224 13.37 -13.54 20.88
C THR A 224 13.16 -12.22 21.59
N TYR A 225 12.02 -11.57 21.33
CA TYR A 225 11.62 -10.31 21.94
C TYR A 225 10.31 -10.47 22.68
N SER A 226 10.06 -9.67 23.72
CA SER A 226 8.72 -9.60 24.32
C SER A 226 7.79 -8.74 23.47
N LEU A 227 6.47 -8.98 23.59
CA LEU A 227 5.46 -8.12 22.96
C LEU A 227 5.63 -6.66 23.36
N SER A 228 5.90 -6.41 24.65
CA SER A 228 6.11 -5.06 25.18
C SER A 228 7.34 -4.35 24.60
N GLN A 229 8.43 -5.08 24.32
CA GLN A 229 9.62 -4.53 23.67
C GLN A 229 9.31 -4.09 22.24
N LEU A 230 8.63 -4.95 21.47
CA LEU A 230 8.24 -4.67 20.09
C LEU A 230 7.28 -3.46 20.01
N GLN A 231 6.18 -3.49 20.76
CA GLN A 231 5.20 -2.40 20.76
C GLN A 231 5.79 -1.11 21.34
N GLY A 232 6.64 -1.19 22.35
CA GLY A 232 7.31 -0.03 22.94
C GLY A 232 8.25 0.67 21.95
N ALA A 233 9.04 -0.10 21.20
CA ALA A 233 9.93 0.44 20.17
C ALA A 233 9.14 1.16 19.05
N LEU A 234 8.05 0.54 18.59
CA LEU A 234 7.21 1.13 17.54
C LEU A 234 6.49 2.39 18.04
N LYS A 235 5.84 2.32 19.21
CA LYS A 235 5.15 3.46 19.83
C LYS A 235 6.05 4.66 20.03
N ALA A 236 7.31 4.44 20.43
CA ALA A 236 8.26 5.53 20.68
C ALA A 236 8.52 6.40 19.44
N GLN A 237 8.38 5.85 18.23
CA GLN A 237 8.55 6.59 16.97
C GLN A 237 7.22 7.03 16.34
N THR A 238 6.17 6.22 16.46
CA THR A 238 4.89 6.48 15.79
C THR A 238 3.87 7.23 16.65
N GLY A 239 4.10 7.32 17.96
CA GLY A 239 3.22 7.96 18.93
C GLY A 239 2.12 7.07 19.50
N ALA A 240 1.85 5.92 18.88
CA ALA A 240 0.76 5.03 19.26
C ALA A 240 1.13 3.54 19.20
N VAL A 241 0.43 2.71 19.97
CA VAL A 241 0.63 1.26 20.02
C VAL A 241 0.00 0.62 18.78
N PRO A 242 0.78 0.02 17.88
CA PRO A 242 0.22 -0.71 16.74
C PRO A 242 -0.28 -2.10 17.16
N TYR A 243 -1.08 -2.71 16.29
CA TYR A 243 -1.34 -4.15 16.33
C TYR A 243 -0.08 -4.90 15.88
N LEU A 244 0.22 -6.02 16.55
CA LEU A 244 1.22 -6.99 16.09
C LEU A 244 0.54 -8.34 15.88
N GLY A 245 0.74 -8.89 14.69
CA GLY A 245 0.22 -10.20 14.30
C GLY A 245 1.30 -11.26 14.43
N CYS A 246 1.00 -12.38 15.10
CA CYS A 246 1.90 -13.52 15.19
C CYS A 246 1.23 -14.84 14.83
N GLY A 247 1.97 -15.65 14.07
CA GLY A 247 1.67 -17.05 13.82
C GLY A 247 2.29 -17.99 14.86
N SER A 248 2.16 -19.30 14.62
CA SER A 248 2.75 -20.36 15.45
C SER A 248 2.43 -20.19 16.95
N ASN A 249 1.13 -20.19 17.28
CA ASN A 249 0.63 -19.96 18.64
C ASN A 249 1.12 -18.65 19.27
N GLY A 250 1.18 -17.58 18.46
CA GLY A 250 1.54 -16.24 18.92
C GLY A 250 3.04 -16.01 19.13
N THR A 251 3.92 -16.85 18.59
CA THR A 251 5.37 -16.78 18.85
C THR A 251 6.21 -16.37 17.64
N VAL A 252 5.62 -16.21 16.45
CA VAL A 252 6.35 -15.80 15.25
C VAL A 252 5.73 -14.54 14.69
N LEU A 253 6.46 -13.43 14.73
CA LEU A 253 6.01 -12.13 14.24
C LEU A 253 5.81 -12.17 12.72
N GLN A 254 4.64 -11.74 12.26
CA GLN A 254 4.22 -11.80 10.86
C GLN A 254 3.65 -10.47 10.35
N GLU A 255 2.96 -9.71 11.21
CA GLU A 255 2.27 -8.48 10.78
C GLU A 255 2.44 -7.33 11.75
N VAL A 256 2.33 -6.11 11.23
CA VAL A 256 2.11 -4.89 11.99
C VAL A 256 1.05 -4.05 11.30
N TRP A 257 0.09 -3.54 12.08
CA TRP A 257 -0.93 -2.62 11.56
C TRP A 257 -0.88 -1.30 12.35
N TYR A 258 -0.71 -0.21 11.62
CA TYR A 258 -0.74 1.15 12.14
C TYR A 258 -2.12 1.75 11.88
N PHE A 259 -2.73 2.33 12.91
CA PHE A 259 -4.11 2.84 12.85
C PHE A 259 -4.10 4.36 12.79
N HIS A 260 -5.01 4.93 12.00
CA HIS A 260 -5.03 6.37 11.77
C HIS A 260 -6.45 6.91 11.69
N HIS A 261 -6.61 8.12 12.18
CA HIS A 261 -7.64 9.01 11.67
C HIS A 261 -7.02 9.89 10.58
N VAL A 262 -7.78 10.21 9.54
CA VAL A 262 -7.32 10.95 8.37
C VAL A 262 -7.98 12.33 8.33
N LEU A 263 -7.15 13.37 8.20
CA LEU A 263 -7.62 14.71 7.89
C LEU A 263 -7.53 14.92 6.38
N GLY A 264 -8.67 15.11 5.73
CA GLY A 264 -8.78 15.12 4.27
C GLY A 264 -8.97 13.71 3.71
N THR A 265 -8.33 13.41 2.58
CA THR A 265 -8.48 12.15 1.85
C THR A 265 -7.32 11.17 2.11
N GLU A 266 -7.52 9.87 1.97
CA GLU A 266 -6.43 8.87 2.10
C GLU A 266 -5.29 9.09 1.09
N GLN A 267 -5.58 9.65 -0.08
CA GLN A 267 -4.59 9.89 -1.12
C GLN A 267 -3.52 10.88 -0.67
N PHE A 268 -3.89 12.00 -0.05
CA PHE A 268 -3.00 13.15 0.19
C PHE A 268 -3.15 13.82 1.56
N GLY A 269 -4.08 13.32 2.37
CA GLY A 269 -4.41 13.86 3.68
C GLY A 269 -3.35 13.55 4.74
N HIS A 270 -3.57 14.11 5.93
CA HIS A 270 -2.69 13.89 7.07
C HIS A 270 -3.20 12.72 7.92
N PHE A 271 -2.31 11.76 8.21
CA PHE A 271 -2.60 10.58 9.00
C PHE A 271 -2.20 10.83 10.45
N LYS A 272 -3.18 10.96 11.33
CA LYS A 272 -2.96 11.02 12.79
C LYS A 272 -2.95 9.60 13.33
N THR A 273 -1.78 9.10 13.71
CA THR A 273 -1.64 7.77 14.32
C THR A 273 -2.41 7.69 15.64
N VAL A 274 -3.17 6.62 15.84
CA VAL A 274 -3.93 6.31 17.05
C VAL A 274 -3.61 4.91 17.55
N ASP A 275 -3.91 4.62 18.82
CA ASP A 275 -3.71 3.29 19.39
C ASP A 275 -4.59 2.27 18.66
N SER A 276 -4.07 1.06 18.47
CA SER A 276 -4.82 -0.04 17.86
C SER A 276 -6.13 -0.33 18.59
N THR A 277 -7.22 -0.40 17.82
CA THR A 277 -8.54 -0.87 18.30
C THR A 277 -8.58 -2.39 18.46
N THR A 278 -7.62 -3.11 17.87
CA THR A 278 -7.52 -4.57 17.89
C THR A 278 -6.37 -5.04 18.78
N LYS A 279 -6.61 -6.09 19.58
CA LYS A 279 -5.58 -6.70 20.42
C LYS A 279 -4.62 -7.55 19.57
N SER A 280 -3.32 -7.42 19.85
CA SER A 280 -2.27 -8.26 19.26
C SER A 280 -2.58 -9.77 19.39
N SER A 281 -2.26 -10.55 18.35
CA SER A 281 -2.32 -12.01 18.39
C SER A 281 -1.03 -12.65 18.90
N CYS A 282 0.03 -11.87 19.08
CA CYS A 282 1.27 -12.32 19.71
C CYS A 282 1.11 -12.64 21.20
N SER A 283 1.88 -13.63 21.65
CA SER A 283 1.89 -14.08 23.04
C SER A 283 2.38 -12.96 23.97
N PRO A 284 1.65 -12.67 25.07
CA PRO A 284 2.08 -11.67 26.03
C PRO A 284 3.19 -12.17 26.96
N THR A 285 3.44 -13.49 26.99
CA THR A 285 4.35 -14.13 27.96
C THR A 285 5.51 -14.89 27.32
N ALA A 286 5.30 -15.45 26.12
CA ALA A 286 6.35 -16.17 25.40
C ALA A 286 7.27 -15.20 24.65
N GLY A 287 8.50 -15.65 24.37
CA GLY A 287 9.40 -14.96 23.46
C GLY A 287 8.86 -15.01 22.03
N ILE A 288 8.87 -13.85 21.36
CA ILE A 288 8.45 -13.70 19.97
C ILE A 288 9.68 -13.73 19.07
N HIS A 289 9.66 -14.63 18.10
CA HIS A 289 10.65 -14.73 17.04
C HIS A 289 10.37 -13.69 15.96
N TYR A 290 11.39 -12.88 15.68
CA TYR A 290 11.47 -12.04 14.51
C TYR A 290 12.57 -12.64 13.62
N PHE A 291 12.21 -13.56 12.72
CA PHE A 291 13.19 -14.40 12.03
C PHE A 291 13.91 -13.69 10.89
N GLU A 292 15.17 -14.09 10.65
CA GLU A 292 15.91 -13.71 9.45
C GLU A 292 15.22 -14.29 8.20
N ARG A 293 15.30 -13.56 7.08
CA ARG A 293 14.81 -14.08 5.81
C ARG A 293 15.73 -15.16 5.27
N THR A 294 15.16 -16.06 4.46
CA THR A 294 15.96 -17.02 3.70
C THR A 294 16.86 -16.23 2.73
N PRO A 295 18.18 -16.49 2.66
CA PRO A 295 19.09 -15.71 1.82
C PRO A 295 18.72 -15.65 0.34
N THR A 296 18.08 -16.71 -0.17
CA THR A 296 17.60 -16.80 -1.57
C THR A 296 16.26 -16.10 -1.81
N SER A 297 15.59 -15.63 -0.76
CA SER A 297 14.26 -15.01 -0.82
C SER A 297 14.31 -13.49 -0.67
N GLU A 298 15.51 -12.90 -0.58
CA GLU A 298 15.70 -11.46 -0.42
C GLU A 298 16.64 -10.86 -1.47
N ARG A 299 16.46 -9.58 -1.76
CA ARG A 299 17.32 -8.79 -2.66
C ARG A 299 17.57 -7.40 -2.10
N ASP A 300 18.70 -6.79 -2.48
CA ASP A 300 18.88 -5.36 -2.24
C ASP A 300 17.99 -4.58 -3.21
N VAL A 301 17.26 -3.62 -2.68
CA VAL A 301 16.34 -2.74 -3.41
C VAL A 301 16.68 -1.27 -3.25
N ARG A 302 17.69 -0.96 -2.42
CA ARG A 302 18.19 0.40 -2.27
C ARG A 302 18.87 0.76 -3.58
N LEU A 303 18.54 1.94 -4.11
CA LEU A 303 19.36 2.52 -5.16
C LEU A 303 20.75 2.70 -4.54
N LEU A 304 21.77 2.17 -5.23
CA LEU A 304 23.16 2.36 -4.81
C LEU A 304 23.38 3.86 -4.58
N PRO A 305 24.07 4.25 -3.48
CA PRO A 305 24.32 5.65 -3.17
C PRO A 305 25.06 6.39 -4.30
#